data_AF-A0A6L9YRD2-F1
#
_entry.id   AF-A0A6L9YRD2-F1
#
_cell.length_a   1.000
_cell.length_b   1.000
_cell.length_c   1.000
_cell.angle_alpha   90.00
_cell.angle_beta   90.00
_cell.angle_gamma   90.00
#
_symmetry.space_group_name_H-M   'P 1'
#
loop_
_entity.id
_entity.type
_entity.pdbx_description
1 polymer ?
#
loop_
_entity_poly.entity_id
_entity_poly.type
_entity_poly.pdbx_seq_one_letter_code
_entity_poly.pdbx_strand_id
1 'polypeptide(L)' 'MDTKVHGVLIHTITEGNGMPMANRTTPANGSEPEQVLPLLDSIRVSTGKRGRPKKRFRVIAADKGYDCKQIVHC' A
#
# COMPACT_ATOMS: atom_id res chain seq x y z
N MET A 1 -31.67 -19.25 -1.04
CA MET A 1 -30.64 -18.46 -0.33
C MET A 1 -29.57 -18.13 -1.36
N ASP A 2 -29.65 -16.97 -2.00
CA ASP A 2 -28.63 -16.50 -2.92
C ASP A 2 -27.39 -16.06 -2.12
N THR A 3 -26.36 -16.91 -2.07
CA THR A 3 -25.06 -16.54 -1.53
C THR A 3 -24.31 -15.70 -2.57
N LYS A 4 -24.60 -14.40 -2.59
CA LYS A 4 -23.86 -13.44 -3.42
C LYS A 4 -22.40 -13.41 -2.97
N VAL A 5 -21.50 -13.92 -3.81
CA VAL A 5 -20.05 -13.84 -3.58
C VAL A 5 -19.59 -12.44 -3.94
N HIS A 6 -19.05 -11.71 -2.97
CA HIS A 6 -18.47 -10.40 -3.20
C HIS A 6 -16.97 -10.56 -3.52
N GLY A 7 -16.51 -9.90 -4.57
CA GLY A 7 -15.08 -9.85 -4.90
C GLY A 7 -14.29 -9.11 -3.82
N VAL A 8 -13.00 -9.40 -3.73
CA VAL A 8 -12.04 -8.72 -2.85
C VAL A 8 -10.84 -8.25 -3.65
N LEU A 9 -10.25 -7.12 -3.25
CA LEU A 9 -8.98 -6.60 -3.75
C LEU A 9 -7.93 -6.71 -2.66
N ILE A 10 -6.74 -7.17 -3.04
CA ILE A 10 -5.57 -7.21 -2.17
C ILE A 10 -4.58 -6.17 -2.69
N HIS A 11 -4.42 -5.09 -1.94
CA HIS A 11 -3.46 -4.04 -2.23
C HIS A 11 -2.16 -4.39 -1.52
N THR A 12 -1.03 -4.42 -2.24
CA THR A 12 0.27 -4.81 -1.70
C THR A 12 1.31 -3.78 -2.08
N ILE A 13 2.16 -3.39 -1.12
CA ILE A 13 3.38 -2.62 -1.39
C ILE A 13 4.57 -3.56 -1.22
N THR A 14 5.46 -3.56 -2.21
CA THR A 14 6.73 -4.27 -2.17
C THR A 14 7.89 -3.27 -2.20
N GLU A 15 9.04 -3.70 -1.69
CA GLU A 15 10.29 -3.02 -2.04
C GLU A 15 10.77 -3.45 -3.45
N GLY A 16 11.85 -2.83 -3.95
CA GLY A 16 12.32 -2.96 -5.33
C GLY A 16 12.74 -4.36 -5.79
N ASN A 17 13.12 -5.28 -4.89
CA ASN A 17 13.41 -6.69 -5.20
C ASN A 17 12.20 -7.61 -4.96
N GLY A 18 11.01 -7.06 -4.69
CA GLY A 18 9.76 -7.81 -4.57
C GLY A 18 9.41 -8.28 -3.16
N MET A 19 10.17 -7.94 -2.11
CA MET A 19 9.78 -8.28 -0.74
C MET A 19 8.51 -7.49 -0.33
N PRO A 20 7.42 -8.15 0.10
CA PRO A 20 6.21 -7.47 0.53
C PRO A 20 6.44 -6.74 1.85
N MET A 21 6.14 -5.44 1.86
CA MET A 21 6.32 -4.53 2.99
C MET A 21 5.02 -4.31 3.78
N ALA A 22 3.89 -4.34 3.08
CA ALA A 22 2.56 -4.12 3.63
C ALA A 22 1.46 -4.67 2.71
N ASN A 23 0.32 -5.06 3.29
CA ASN A 23 -0.87 -5.46 2.56
C ASN A 23 -2.15 -4.90 3.20
N ARG A 24 -3.19 -4.74 2.38
CA ARG A 24 -4.55 -4.39 2.79
C ARG A 24 -5.55 -5.11 1.91
N THR A 25 -6.64 -5.59 2.50
CA THR A 25 -7.74 -6.22 1.77
C THR A 25 -8.99 -5.36 1.86
N THR A 26 -9.64 -5.11 0.72
CA THR A 26 -10.90 -4.36 0.64
C THR A 26 -11.92 -5.11 -0.23
N PRO A 27 -13.22 -4.80 -0.14
CA PRO A 27 -14.19 -5.27 -1.13
C PRO A 27 -13.83 -4.77 -2.54
N ALA A 28 -14.19 -5.51 -3.58
CA ALA A 28 -13.84 -5.17 -4.97
C ALA A 28 -14.43 -3.85 -5.50
N ASN A 29 -15.37 -3.25 -4.76
CA ASN A 29 -15.96 -1.95 -5.08
C ASN A 29 -15.26 -0.80 -4.33
N GLY A 30 -14.17 -1.08 -3.60
CA GLY A 30 -13.40 -0.08 -2.86
C GLY A 30 -12.55 0.79 -3.78
N SER A 31 -12.37 2.05 -3.39
CA SER A 31 -11.53 3.02 -4.10
C SER A 31 -10.04 2.70 -3.90
N GLU A 32 -9.31 2.37 -4.97
CA GLU A 32 -7.86 2.12 -4.92
C GLU A 32 -7.03 3.36 -4.51
N PRO A 33 -7.32 4.60 -4.98
CA PRO A 33 -6.58 5.79 -4.56
C PRO A 33 -6.62 6.03 -3.04
N GLU A 34 -7.75 5.71 -2.41
CA GLU A 34 -7.93 5.85 -0.96
C GLU A 34 -7.08 4.85 -0.17
N GLN A 35 -6.60 3.77 -0.80
CA GLN A 35 -5.77 2.75 -0.12
C GLN A 35 -4.30 3.13 -0.05
N VAL A 36 -3.85 4.13 -0.81
CA VAL A 36 -2.43 4.53 -0.87
C VAL A 36 -1.91 4.94 0.50
N LEU A 37 -2.51 5.95 1.14
CA LEU A 37 -2.00 6.45 2.43
C LEU A 37 -2.07 5.39 3.53
N PRO A 38 -3.21 4.68 3.72
CA PRO A 38 -3.26 3.59 4.69
C PRO A 38 -2.22 2.50 4.47
N LEU A 39 -1.91 2.17 3.21
CA LEU A 39 -0.85 1.21 2.89
C LEU A 39 0.53 1.76 3.27
N LEU A 40 0.87 2.98 2.88
CA LEU A 40 2.16 3.59 3.19
C LEU A 40 2.40 3.70 4.71
N ASP A 41 1.37 4.12 5.45
CA ASP A 41 1.41 4.22 6.91
C ASP A 41 1.60 2.87 7.59
N SER A 42 1.14 1.78 6.95
CA SER A 42 1.27 0.43 7.50
C SER A 42 2.67 -0.17 7.34
N ILE A 43 3.55 0.44 6.52
CA ILE A 43 4.88 -0.09 6.27
C ILE A 43 5.76 0.06 7.52
N ARG A 44 6.27 -1.08 8.00
CA ARG A 44 7.20 -1.12 9.13
C ARG A 44 8.61 -1.45 8.64
N VAL A 45 9.47 -0.43 8.57
CA VAL A 45 10.89 -0.62 8.22
C VAL A 45 11.70 -0.94 9.48
N SER A 46 11.94 -2.23 9.74
CA SER A 46 12.90 -2.67 10.76
C SER A 46 14.30 -2.69 10.15
N THR A 47 15.20 -1.81 10.60
CA THR A 47 16.57 -1.74 10.06
C THR A 47 17.57 -2.55 10.90
N GLY A 48 17.14 -3.17 12.01
CA GLY A 48 18.01 -3.88 12.96
C GLY A 48 19.11 -3.02 13.62
N LYS A 49 19.21 -1.75 13.26
CA LYS A 49 20.21 -0.79 13.71
C LYS A 49 19.53 0.27 14.59
N ARG A 50 20.20 0.65 15.68
CA ARG A 50 19.75 1.73 16.56
C ARG A 50 19.78 3.05 15.79
N GLY A 51 18.64 3.74 15.66
CA GLY A 51 18.52 5.01 14.93
C GLY A 51 17.08 5.31 14.50
N ARG A 52 16.85 6.48 13.89
CA ARG A 52 15.54 6.85 13.35
C ARG A 52 15.15 5.88 12.23
N PRO A 53 14.02 5.14 12.34
CA PRO A 53 13.56 4.28 11.25
C PRO A 53 13.46 5.06 9.95
N LYS A 54 13.90 4.49 8.83
CA LYS A 54 13.74 5.11 7.52
C LYS A 54 12.24 5.17 7.21
N LYS A 55 11.67 6.38 7.25
CA LYS A 55 10.22 6.62 7.04
C LYS A 55 9.88 7.16 5.65
N ARG A 56 10.86 7.45 4.80
CA ARG A 56 10.60 8.07 3.49
C ARG A 56 11.09 7.17 2.36
N PHE A 57 10.13 6.68 1.58
CA PHE A 57 10.38 6.15 0.25
C PHE A 57 10.77 7.31 -0.66
N ARG A 58 11.88 7.17 -1.39
CA ARG A 58 12.33 8.22 -2.33
C ARG A 58 11.51 8.23 -3.61
N VAL A 59 10.97 7.06 -3.98
CA VAL A 59 10.19 6.84 -5.19
C VAL A 59 9.12 5.81 -4.84
N ILE A 60 7.90 6.07 -5.31
CA ILE A 60 6.79 5.12 -5.28
C ILE A 60 6.35 4.94 -6.73
N ALA A 61 6.36 3.69 -7.19
CA ALA A 61 5.75 3.30 -8.46
C ALA A 61 4.44 2.59 -8.13
N ALA A 62 3.37 2.98 -8.82
CA ALA A 62 2.05 2.38 -8.63
C ALA A 62 1.28 2.40 -9.95
N ASP A 63 0.29 1.52 -10.07
CA ASP A 63 -0.61 1.51 -11.20
C ASP A 63 -1.46 2.78 -11.24
N LYS A 64 -2.02 3.09 -12.42
CA LYS A 64 -2.86 4.29 -12.63
C LYS A 64 -4.04 4.37 -11.65
N GLY A 65 -4.58 3.24 -11.21
CA GLY A 65 -5.66 3.19 -10.21
C GLY A 65 -5.26 3.76 -8.85
N TYR A 66 -3.96 3.89 -8.55
CA TYR A 66 -3.45 4.45 -7.30
C TYR A 66 -2.97 5.91 -7.44
N ASP A 67 -3.28 6.58 -8.56
CA ASP A 67 -2.95 8.00 -8.71
C ASP A 67 -3.71 8.83 -7.66
N CYS A 68 -2.97 9.46 -6.76
CA CYS A 68 -3.55 10.35 -5.77
C CYS A 68 -2.63 11.54 -5.45
N LYS A 69 -3.27 12.70 -5.24
CA LYS A 69 -2.59 14.00 -5.02
C LYS A 69 -1.72 14.05 -3.77
N GLN A 70 -1.83 13.05 -2.91
CA GLN A 70 -1.11 13.00 -1.63
C GLN A 70 0.31 12.40 -1.78
N ILE A 71 0.63 11.74 -2.91
CA ILE A 71 1.97 11.17 -3.15
C ILE A 71 2.93 12.18 -3.80
N VAL A 72 2.42 13.27 -4.40
CA VAL A 72 3.18 14.17 -5.29
C VAL A 72 4.18 15.11 -4.57
N HIS A 73 4.57 14.81 -3.32
CA HIS A 73 5.43 15.68 -2.50
C HIS A 73 6.45 14.96 -1.60
N CYS A 74 6.76 13.68 -1.87
CA CYS A 74 7.78 12.94 -1.10
C CYS A 74 9.22 13.23 -1.53
#